data_AF-A0A223HJ47-F1
#
_entry.id   AF-A0A223HJ47-F1
#
_cell.length_a   1.000
_cell.length_b   1.000
_cell.length_c   1.000
_cell.angle_alpha   90.00
_cell.angle_beta   90.00
_cell.angle_gamma   90.00
#
_symmetry.space_group_name_H-M   'P 1'
#
loop_
_entity.id
_entity.type
_entity.pdbx_description
1 polymer ?
#
loop_
_entity_poly.entity_id
_entity_poly.type
_entity_poly.pdbx_seq_one_letter_code
_entity_poly.pdbx_strand_id
1 'polypeptide(L)'
;MPVNRVKLYFLYAILFLVFTQGFWERYTPIPAQPILEILIIGITLLSYKNILNPLCYKLLFVLSVGFICSIYTASSIAYFKSIRFVLYFFFLYDIYRSTHFEIYQYLRLLKFLMGLVILQGVASIIQIFIIGERIEGYVGYMSSLGGSTATTFLVLVLSICMVILLYSNNKLSRKYIYEILLCIASAILVGYSSGKRTIYFIAPVTLVLSVFFTRIYIRRDRLMELRKKVRYIVIGTVILFPIYIIGATSTQFKLNDRIKTSGDRMEILSGMIEYAMFYENSEHNGSSTGRSGTTKNIVKSALNDAKYFFVGSGFGSYKDEEATKERNVIYGIVGFTRDVFSGGMIFAVLMSLWLIKVILYHDKTEQDPFSITLRYMILFSFLFTHFAYSADYVTHLKLTSLLIVILPIINTKEYEHIKEHLWAYIK
;
A
#
# COMPACT_ATOMS: atom_id res chain seq x y z
N MET A 1 -25.38 -12.56 -21.31
CA MET A 1 -24.85 -12.56 -19.93
C MET A 1 -24.67 -11.12 -19.50
N PRO A 2 -25.20 -10.66 -18.35
CA PRO A 2 -25.25 -9.24 -18.07
C PRO A 2 -23.80 -8.78 -17.85
N VAL A 3 -23.35 -7.79 -18.59
CA VAL A 3 -21.94 -7.35 -18.67
C VAL A 3 -21.30 -7.16 -17.28
N ASN A 4 -22.09 -6.79 -16.27
CA ASN A 4 -21.64 -6.63 -14.88
C ASN A 4 -21.16 -7.93 -14.22
N ARG A 5 -21.76 -9.09 -14.54
CA ARG A 5 -21.30 -10.39 -14.00
C ARG A 5 -19.95 -10.77 -14.60
N VAL A 6 -19.75 -10.54 -15.89
CA VAL A 6 -18.45 -10.77 -16.55
C VAL A 6 -17.38 -9.90 -15.90
N LYS A 7 -17.65 -8.60 -15.73
CA LYS A 7 -16.76 -7.68 -15.00
C LYS A 7 -16.43 -8.17 -13.58
N LEU A 8 -17.42 -8.66 -12.83
CA LEU A 8 -17.19 -9.22 -11.50
C LEU A 8 -16.28 -10.44 -11.51
N TYR A 9 -16.44 -11.37 -12.48
CA TYR A 9 -15.56 -12.54 -12.61
C TYR A 9 -14.13 -12.16 -12.98
N PHE A 10 -13.95 -11.18 -13.87
CA PHE A 10 -12.63 -10.62 -14.16
C PHE A 10 -12.00 -10.02 -12.91
N LEU A 11 -12.77 -9.29 -12.09
CA LEU A 11 -12.27 -8.74 -10.83
C LEU A 11 -11.81 -9.85 -9.87
N TYR A 12 -12.60 -10.92 -9.72
CA TYR A 12 -12.21 -12.08 -8.92
C TYR A 12 -10.91 -12.71 -9.40
N ALA A 13 -10.77 -12.93 -10.72
CA ALA A 13 -9.57 -13.52 -11.31
C ALA A 13 -8.34 -12.64 -11.14
N ILE A 14 -8.48 -11.32 -11.38
CA ILE A 14 -7.41 -10.33 -11.18
C ILE A 14 -6.96 -10.32 -9.71
N LEU A 15 -7.90 -10.21 -8.76
CA LEU A 15 -7.58 -10.22 -7.33
C LEU A 15 -6.90 -11.53 -6.93
N PHE A 16 -7.41 -12.67 -7.39
CA PHE A 16 -6.83 -13.97 -7.10
C PHE A 16 -5.37 -14.06 -7.58
N LEU A 17 -5.11 -13.73 -8.85
CA LEU A 17 -3.76 -13.79 -9.44
C LEU A 17 -2.81 -12.82 -8.75
N VAL A 18 -3.24 -11.60 -8.44
CA VAL A 18 -2.42 -10.62 -7.73
C VAL A 18 -2.02 -11.12 -6.33
N PHE A 19 -2.95 -11.75 -5.61
CA PHE A 19 -2.71 -12.24 -4.25
C PHE A 19 -2.01 -13.61 -4.18
N THR A 20 -1.93 -14.30 -5.31
CA THR A 20 -1.26 -15.62 -5.42
C THR A 20 -0.04 -15.59 -6.34
N GLN A 21 0.31 -14.43 -6.91
CA GLN A 21 1.41 -14.27 -7.85
C GLN A 21 2.72 -14.89 -7.35
N GLY A 22 3.09 -14.60 -6.10
CA GLY A 22 4.29 -15.14 -5.48
C GLY A 22 4.22 -16.65 -5.22
N PHE A 23 3.03 -17.26 -5.13
CA PHE A 23 2.91 -18.72 -5.13
C PHE A 23 3.26 -19.29 -6.51
N TRP A 24 2.65 -18.75 -7.57
CA TRP A 24 2.89 -19.22 -8.93
C TRP A 24 4.35 -19.07 -9.34
N GLU A 25 4.96 -17.93 -9.06
CA GLU A 25 6.36 -17.65 -9.40
C GLU A 25 7.37 -18.55 -8.67
N ARG A 26 7.04 -19.03 -7.47
CA ARG A 26 7.96 -19.85 -6.65
C ARG A 26 7.80 -21.35 -6.88
N TYR A 27 6.56 -21.82 -7.00
CA TYR A 27 6.25 -23.24 -6.92
C TYR A 27 5.72 -23.83 -8.22
N THR A 28 5.52 -23.01 -9.25
CA THR A 28 4.97 -23.47 -10.53
C THR A 28 5.68 -22.82 -11.72
N PRO A 29 5.64 -23.42 -12.91
CA PRO A 29 6.13 -22.78 -14.14
C PRO A 29 5.13 -21.78 -14.74
N ILE A 30 4.04 -21.44 -14.04
CA ILE A 30 2.95 -20.64 -14.60
C ILE A 30 3.34 -19.14 -14.62
N PRO A 31 3.31 -18.48 -15.80
CA PRO A 31 3.63 -17.06 -15.91
C PRO A 31 2.43 -16.21 -15.46
N ALA A 32 2.25 -16.06 -14.14
CA ALA A 32 1.11 -15.34 -13.56
C ALA A 32 1.01 -13.87 -14.00
N GLN A 33 2.15 -13.19 -14.18
CA GLN A 33 2.18 -11.78 -14.59
C GLN A 33 1.63 -11.56 -16.02
N PRO A 34 2.07 -12.30 -17.06
CA PRO A 34 1.43 -12.23 -18.38
C PRO A 34 -0.07 -12.55 -18.37
N ILE A 35 -0.50 -13.57 -17.62
CA ILE A 35 -1.93 -13.92 -17.52
C ILE A 35 -2.73 -12.75 -16.92
N LEU A 36 -2.21 -12.14 -15.86
CA LEU A 36 -2.79 -10.97 -15.24
C LEU A 36 -2.91 -9.80 -16.23
N GLU A 37 -1.86 -9.52 -17.00
CA GLU A 37 -1.87 -8.46 -18.03
C GLU A 37 -2.91 -8.74 -19.12
N ILE A 38 -3.02 -9.99 -19.59
CA ILE A 38 -4.05 -10.40 -20.57
C ILE A 38 -5.46 -10.15 -20.02
N LEU A 39 -5.72 -10.49 -18.75
CA LEU A 39 -7.03 -10.26 -18.14
C LEU A 39 -7.35 -8.77 -18.03
N ILE A 40 -6.38 -7.93 -17.65
CA ILE A 40 -6.55 -6.48 -17.54
C ILE A 40 -6.81 -5.86 -18.92
N ILE A 41 -6.05 -6.26 -19.94
CA ILE A 41 -6.27 -5.80 -21.32
C ILE A 41 -7.63 -6.27 -21.81
N GLY A 42 -7.97 -7.55 -21.62
CA GLY A 42 -9.24 -8.13 -22.03
C GLY A 42 -10.45 -7.40 -21.43
N ILE A 43 -10.43 -7.12 -20.13
CA ILE A 43 -11.54 -6.39 -19.49
C ILE A 43 -11.62 -4.93 -19.93
N THR A 44 -10.48 -4.30 -20.20
CA THR A 44 -10.41 -2.93 -20.70
C THR A 44 -11.05 -2.84 -22.09
N LEU A 45 -10.70 -3.76 -23.00
CA LEU A 45 -11.29 -3.84 -24.34
C LEU A 45 -12.80 -4.12 -24.30
N LEU A 46 -13.24 -5.03 -23.41
CA LEU A 46 -14.67 -5.35 -23.24
C LEU A 46 -15.50 -4.19 -22.66
N SER A 47 -14.85 -3.23 -21.99
CA SER A 47 -15.51 -2.18 -21.21
C SER A 47 -15.38 -0.77 -21.81
N TYR A 48 -14.83 -0.63 -23.02
CA TYR A 48 -14.38 0.64 -23.64
C TYR A 48 -15.47 1.71 -23.92
N LYS A 49 -16.69 1.59 -23.38
CA LYS A 49 -17.84 2.38 -23.85
C LYS A 49 -17.87 3.87 -23.52
N ASN A 50 -16.88 4.46 -22.84
CA ASN A 50 -16.48 5.89 -22.89
C ASN A 50 -15.61 6.24 -21.66
N ILE A 51 -14.31 6.47 -21.85
CA ILE A 51 -13.39 6.94 -20.80
C ILE A 51 -13.42 8.48 -20.76
N LEU A 52 -14.57 9.07 -20.44
CA LEU A 52 -14.78 10.54 -20.40
C LEU A 52 -14.85 11.07 -18.96
N ASN A 53 -13.93 10.62 -18.10
CA ASN A 53 -13.83 11.07 -16.72
C ASN A 53 -12.88 12.29 -16.62
N PRO A 54 -13.20 13.35 -15.85
CA PRO A 54 -12.25 14.44 -15.55
C PRO A 54 -10.89 13.97 -14.99
N LEU A 55 -10.86 12.81 -14.31
CA LEU A 55 -9.62 12.16 -13.86
C LEU A 55 -8.76 11.62 -15.02
N CYS A 56 -9.39 11.27 -16.16
CA CYS A 56 -8.74 10.83 -17.39
C CYS A 56 -7.93 11.96 -18.02
N TYR A 57 -8.53 13.13 -18.23
CA TYR A 57 -7.82 14.27 -18.82
C TYR A 57 -6.61 14.70 -18.00
N LYS A 58 -6.75 14.68 -16.66
CA LYS A 58 -5.63 14.95 -15.75
C LYS A 58 -4.54 13.90 -15.88
N LEU A 59 -4.90 12.61 -15.92
CA LEU A 59 -3.92 11.55 -16.13
C LEU A 59 -3.21 11.71 -17.47
N LEU A 60 -3.94 11.92 -18.57
CA LEU A 60 -3.37 12.11 -19.91
C LEU A 60 -2.37 13.27 -19.94
N PHE A 61 -2.68 14.39 -19.29
CA PHE A 61 -1.73 15.48 -19.13
C PHE A 61 -0.45 15.01 -18.42
N VAL A 62 -0.56 14.35 -17.27
CA VAL A 62 0.62 13.85 -16.55
C VAL A 62 1.42 12.85 -17.40
N LEU A 63 0.74 11.93 -18.09
CA LEU A 63 1.37 10.97 -18.99
C LEU A 63 2.10 11.66 -20.14
N SER A 64 1.52 12.71 -20.72
CA SER A 64 2.16 13.47 -21.81
C SER A 64 3.47 14.12 -21.37
N VAL A 65 3.52 14.67 -20.14
CA VAL A 65 4.75 15.21 -19.56
C VAL A 65 5.81 14.11 -19.44
N GLY A 66 5.45 12.95 -18.88
CA GLY A 66 6.37 11.81 -18.78
C GLY A 66 6.87 11.31 -20.13
N PHE A 67 5.99 11.29 -21.15
CA PHE A 67 6.35 10.89 -22.51
C PHE A 67 7.35 11.86 -23.14
N ILE A 68 7.15 13.17 -23.01
CA ILE A 68 8.09 14.21 -23.47
C ILE A 68 9.46 14.01 -22.80
N CYS A 69 9.50 13.82 -21.48
CA CYS A 69 10.76 13.54 -20.77
C CYS A 69 11.43 12.26 -21.28
N SER A 70 10.64 11.22 -21.60
CA SER A 70 11.16 9.95 -22.13
C SER A 70 11.81 10.10 -23.51
N ILE A 71 11.27 10.96 -24.37
CA ILE A 71 11.85 11.25 -25.69
C ILE A 71 13.19 11.97 -25.51
N TYR A 72 13.22 13.00 -24.67
CA TYR A 72 14.43 13.80 -24.43
C TYR A 72 15.58 12.99 -23.83
N THR A 73 15.25 11.94 -23.07
CA THR A 73 16.22 11.04 -22.43
C THR A 73 16.41 9.71 -23.17
N ALA A 74 15.84 9.57 -24.38
CA ALA A 74 15.89 8.35 -25.19
C ALA A 74 15.46 7.07 -24.44
N SER A 75 14.49 7.18 -23.52
CA SER A 75 14.09 6.12 -22.59
C SER A 75 12.61 5.69 -22.73
N SER A 76 11.98 5.92 -23.88
CA SER A 76 10.54 5.69 -24.10
C SER A 76 10.07 4.26 -23.82
N ILE A 77 10.87 3.23 -24.14
CA ILE A 77 10.51 1.83 -23.81
C ILE A 77 10.46 1.62 -22.29
N ALA A 78 11.44 2.15 -21.57
CA ALA A 78 11.48 2.08 -20.12
C ALA A 78 10.36 2.88 -19.47
N TYR A 79 9.96 4.00 -20.07
CA TYR A 79 8.77 4.75 -19.68
C TYR A 79 7.50 3.89 -19.73
N PHE A 80 7.23 3.24 -20.87
CA PHE A 80 6.05 2.38 -21.01
C PHE A 80 6.06 1.19 -20.05
N LYS A 81 7.22 0.57 -19.82
CA LYS A 81 7.39 -0.51 -18.82
C LYS A 81 7.09 -0.05 -17.39
N SER A 82 7.36 1.22 -17.08
CA SER A 82 7.18 1.80 -15.75
C SER A 82 5.74 2.27 -15.51
N ILE A 83 5.14 2.93 -16.51
CA ILE A 83 3.83 3.55 -16.37
C ILE A 83 2.66 2.57 -16.53
N ARG A 84 2.89 1.37 -17.10
CA ARG A 84 1.83 0.38 -17.34
C ARG A 84 1.02 0.03 -16.10
N PHE A 85 1.64 -0.03 -14.92
CA PHE A 85 0.93 -0.34 -13.67
C PHE A 85 0.00 0.78 -13.22
N VAL A 86 0.35 2.03 -13.51
CA VAL A 86 -0.54 3.20 -13.32
C VAL A 86 -1.72 3.11 -14.26
N LEU A 87 -1.47 2.78 -15.53
CA LEU A 87 -2.52 2.61 -16.53
C LEU A 87 -3.47 1.48 -16.11
N TYR A 88 -2.94 0.33 -15.65
CA TYR A 88 -3.75 -0.77 -15.15
C TYR A 88 -4.62 -0.34 -13.97
N PHE A 89 -4.07 0.36 -12.98
CA PHE A 89 -4.85 0.88 -11.86
C PHE A 89 -5.96 1.81 -12.35
N PHE A 90 -5.64 2.76 -13.24
CA PHE A 90 -6.59 3.72 -13.76
C PHE A 90 -7.74 3.05 -14.53
N PHE A 91 -7.42 2.16 -15.48
CA PHE A 91 -8.44 1.48 -16.28
C PHE A 91 -9.36 0.63 -15.41
N LEU A 92 -8.78 -0.16 -14.49
CA LEU A 92 -9.60 -0.96 -13.58
C LEU A 92 -10.44 -0.06 -12.67
N TYR A 93 -9.86 1.00 -12.09
CA TYR A 93 -10.60 1.95 -11.29
C TYR A 93 -11.79 2.55 -12.05
N ASP A 94 -11.59 3.04 -13.27
CA ASP A 94 -12.67 3.67 -14.05
C ASP A 94 -13.76 2.66 -14.47
N ILE A 95 -13.37 1.44 -14.84
CA ILE A 95 -14.30 0.33 -15.15
C ILE A 95 -15.15 0.00 -13.92
N TYR A 96 -14.55 -0.22 -12.74
CA TYR A 96 -15.31 -0.65 -11.56
C TYR A 96 -16.03 0.50 -10.85
N ARG A 97 -15.56 1.74 -11.00
CA ARG A 97 -16.28 2.95 -10.60
C ARG A 97 -17.61 3.08 -11.33
N SER A 98 -17.63 2.80 -12.64
CA SER A 98 -18.83 2.89 -13.48
C SER A 98 -19.65 1.61 -13.54
N THR A 99 -19.21 0.53 -12.87
CA THR A 99 -19.93 -0.75 -12.86
C THR A 99 -20.87 -0.81 -11.67
N HIS A 100 -22.15 -1.08 -11.94
CA HIS A 100 -23.14 -1.27 -10.89
C HIS A 100 -23.11 -2.72 -10.38
N PHE A 101 -22.83 -2.89 -9.09
CA PHE A 101 -22.93 -4.17 -8.38
C PHE A 101 -24.15 -4.19 -7.45
N GLU A 102 -24.79 -5.34 -7.36
CA GLU A 102 -25.82 -5.57 -6.34
C GLU A 102 -25.17 -5.75 -4.96
N ILE A 103 -25.90 -5.45 -3.88
CA ILE A 103 -25.38 -5.54 -2.50
C ILE A 103 -24.80 -6.94 -2.22
N TYR A 104 -25.50 -8.01 -2.60
CA TYR A 104 -25.00 -9.37 -2.38
C TYR A 104 -23.72 -9.67 -3.16
N GLN A 105 -23.56 -9.12 -4.38
CA GLN A 105 -22.37 -9.31 -5.21
C GLN A 105 -21.17 -8.66 -4.55
N TYR A 106 -21.37 -7.42 -4.08
CA TYR A 106 -20.31 -6.68 -3.42
C TYR A 106 -19.93 -7.27 -2.06
N LEU A 107 -20.91 -7.71 -1.25
CA LEU A 107 -20.62 -8.40 0.01
C LEU A 107 -19.84 -9.72 -0.21
N ARG A 108 -20.13 -10.46 -1.30
CA ARG A 108 -19.32 -11.63 -1.69
C ARG A 108 -17.92 -11.22 -2.12
N LEU A 109 -17.77 -10.11 -2.84
CA LEU A 109 -16.47 -9.56 -3.23
C LEU A 109 -15.63 -9.17 -2.01
N LEU A 110 -16.22 -8.48 -1.02
CA LEU A 110 -15.55 -8.15 0.23
C LEU A 110 -15.13 -9.41 1.00
N LYS A 111 -16.02 -10.40 1.13
CA LYS A 111 -15.69 -11.68 1.77
C LYS A 111 -14.54 -12.41 1.09
N PHE A 112 -14.56 -12.43 -0.25
CA PHE A 112 -13.46 -12.99 -1.03
C PHE A 112 -12.15 -12.25 -0.76
N LEU A 113 -12.18 -10.92 -0.76
CA LEU A 113 -11.01 -10.09 -0.48
C LEU A 113 -10.45 -10.33 0.93
N MET A 114 -11.32 -10.42 1.94
CA MET A 114 -10.94 -10.79 3.31
C MET A 114 -10.31 -12.19 3.33
N GLY A 115 -10.90 -13.16 2.61
CA GLY A 115 -10.32 -14.49 2.45
C GLY A 115 -8.92 -14.47 1.84
N LEU A 116 -8.68 -13.62 0.82
CA LEU A 116 -7.37 -13.44 0.22
C LEU A 116 -6.36 -12.83 1.20
N VAL A 117 -6.76 -11.86 2.03
CA VAL A 117 -5.90 -11.28 3.09
C VAL A 117 -5.56 -12.33 4.14
N ILE A 118 -6.55 -13.13 4.58
CA ILE A 118 -6.35 -14.21 5.55
C ILE A 118 -5.43 -15.28 4.98
N LEU A 119 -5.57 -15.62 3.70
CA LEU A 119 -4.68 -16.55 2.99
C LEU A 119 -3.22 -16.10 3.06
N GLN A 120 -2.95 -14.78 3.03
CA GLN A 120 -1.57 -14.26 3.22
C GLN A 120 -1.05 -14.51 4.64
N GLY A 121 -1.93 -14.40 5.65
CA GLY A 121 -1.61 -14.76 7.03
C GLY A 121 -1.25 -16.24 7.16
N VAL A 122 -2.04 -17.13 6.55
CA VAL A 122 -1.77 -18.57 6.54
C VAL A 122 -0.44 -18.88 5.84
N ALA A 123 -0.20 -18.28 4.67
CA ALA A 123 1.08 -18.41 3.97
C ALA A 123 2.27 -17.96 4.83
N SER A 124 2.09 -16.88 5.58
CA SER A 124 3.10 -16.36 6.50
C SER A 124 3.36 -17.31 7.67
N ILE A 125 2.33 -17.94 8.22
CA ILE A 125 2.47 -18.97 9.27
C ILE A 125 3.27 -20.16 8.76
N ILE A 126 2.93 -20.67 7.56
CA ILE A 126 3.67 -21.77 6.91
C ILE A 126 5.13 -21.37 6.76
N GLN A 127 5.41 -20.16 6.28
CA GLN A 127 6.77 -19.69 6.10
C GLN A 127 7.55 -19.57 7.43
N ILE A 128 6.94 -19.00 8.47
CA ILE A 128 7.59 -18.78 9.77
C ILE A 128 7.82 -20.10 10.51
N PHE A 129 6.82 -20.97 10.58
CA PHE A 129 6.81 -22.12 11.49
C PHE A 129 7.13 -23.46 10.81
N ILE A 130 6.85 -23.61 9.52
CA ILE A 130 7.11 -24.86 8.79
C ILE A 130 8.43 -24.77 8.03
N ILE A 131 8.61 -23.72 7.23
CA ILE A 131 9.86 -23.53 6.46
C ILE A 131 10.99 -23.07 7.39
N GLY A 132 10.67 -22.29 8.43
CA GLY A 132 11.66 -21.79 9.40
C GLY A 132 12.53 -20.64 8.88
N GLU A 133 12.32 -20.20 7.63
CA GLU A 133 13.12 -19.15 7.00
C GLU A 133 12.32 -17.84 6.87
N ARG A 134 12.83 -16.78 7.50
CA ARG A 134 12.35 -15.40 7.26
C ARG A 134 13.09 -14.83 6.07
N ILE A 135 12.42 -14.81 4.92
CA ILE A 135 13.00 -14.35 3.66
C ILE A 135 12.43 -12.98 3.34
N GLU A 136 13.32 -11.98 3.29
CA GLU A 136 12.97 -10.58 3.07
C GLU A 136 12.22 -10.32 1.76
N GLY A 137 12.41 -11.18 0.75
CA GLY A 137 11.72 -11.09 -0.54
C GLY A 137 10.31 -11.70 -0.57
N TYR A 138 9.93 -12.50 0.43
CA TYR A 138 8.70 -13.28 0.40
C TYR A 138 7.61 -12.64 1.26
N VAL A 139 6.47 -12.40 0.61
CA VAL A 139 5.33 -11.72 1.23
C VAL A 139 4.10 -12.61 1.09
N GLY A 140 3.87 -13.49 2.07
CA GLY A 140 2.80 -14.50 1.97
C GLY A 140 2.86 -15.25 0.63
N TYR A 141 1.75 -15.28 -0.11
CA TYR A 141 1.69 -15.69 -1.51
C TYR A 141 1.66 -14.53 -2.52
N MET A 142 1.69 -13.28 -2.05
CA MET A 142 1.61 -12.08 -2.88
C MET A 142 2.90 -11.81 -3.66
N SER A 143 4.09 -12.00 -3.08
CA SER A 143 5.36 -11.65 -3.75
C SER A 143 6.45 -12.70 -3.53
N SER A 144 7.18 -13.00 -4.61
CA SER A 144 8.45 -13.73 -4.59
C SER A 144 9.65 -12.79 -4.44
N LEU A 145 9.49 -11.51 -4.78
CA LEU A 145 10.53 -10.48 -4.73
C LEU A 145 9.96 -9.21 -4.10
N GLY A 146 10.57 -8.73 -3.00
CA GLY A 146 10.31 -7.40 -2.45
C GLY A 146 9.60 -7.35 -1.10
N GLY A 147 10.38 -7.24 -0.02
CA GLY A 147 9.88 -6.95 1.34
C GLY A 147 9.27 -5.56 1.49
N SER A 148 9.41 -4.69 0.48
CA SER A 148 8.66 -3.44 0.41
C SER A 148 7.15 -3.70 0.40
N THR A 149 6.71 -4.75 -0.30
CA THR A 149 5.31 -5.15 -0.41
C THR A 149 4.72 -5.56 0.94
N ALA A 150 5.49 -6.23 1.81
CA ALA A 150 4.99 -6.69 3.11
C ALA A 150 4.60 -5.54 4.04
N THR A 151 5.46 -4.52 4.12
CA THR A 151 5.22 -3.38 5.01
C THR A 151 4.11 -2.48 4.45
N THR A 152 4.04 -2.31 3.14
CA THR A 152 3.02 -1.47 2.50
C THR A 152 1.63 -2.12 2.55
N PHE A 153 1.56 -3.44 2.33
CA PHE A 153 0.35 -4.23 2.54
C PHE A 153 -0.13 -4.16 3.98
N LEU A 154 0.78 -4.34 4.94
CA LEU A 154 0.50 -4.20 6.38
C LEU A 154 -0.16 -2.85 6.68
N VAL A 155 0.47 -1.75 6.26
CA VAL A 155 -0.04 -0.39 6.53
C VAL A 155 -1.41 -0.17 5.89
N LEU A 156 -1.62 -0.60 4.63
CA LEU A 156 -2.89 -0.42 3.94
C LEU A 156 -4.03 -1.23 4.59
N VAL A 157 -3.80 -2.51 4.88
CA VAL A 157 -4.82 -3.38 5.50
C VAL A 157 -5.14 -2.92 6.92
N LEU A 158 -4.14 -2.57 7.72
CA LEU A 158 -4.34 -1.95 9.04
C LEU A 158 -5.18 -0.67 8.93
N SER A 159 -4.82 0.22 8.01
CA SER A 159 -5.53 1.49 7.78
C SER A 159 -7.01 1.28 7.51
N ILE A 160 -7.36 0.32 6.64
CA ILE A 160 -8.75 0.02 6.29
C ILE A 160 -9.47 -0.67 7.45
N CYS A 161 -8.90 -1.76 7.98
CA CYS A 161 -9.55 -2.59 8.99
C CYS A 161 -9.76 -1.84 10.31
N MET A 162 -8.79 -1.01 10.71
CA MET A 162 -8.91 -0.21 11.93
C MET A 162 -10.02 0.82 11.82
N VAL A 163 -10.15 1.51 10.68
CA VAL A 163 -11.24 2.48 10.49
C VAL A 163 -12.60 1.78 10.53
N ILE A 164 -12.74 0.62 9.87
CA ILE A 164 -13.98 -0.19 9.95
C ILE A 164 -14.26 -0.60 11.40
N LEU A 165 -13.26 -1.09 12.12
CA LEU A 165 -13.42 -1.54 13.51
C LEU A 165 -13.79 -0.37 14.44
N LEU A 166 -13.14 0.78 14.31
CA LEU A 166 -13.40 1.95 15.15
C LEU A 166 -14.79 2.54 14.91
N TYR A 167 -15.27 2.56 13.66
CA TYR A 167 -16.62 3.04 13.35
C TYR A 167 -17.73 2.02 13.60
N SER A 168 -17.50 0.70 13.43
CA SER A 168 -18.54 -0.35 13.57
C SER A 168 -19.54 -0.14 14.72
N ASN A 169 -20.81 -0.46 14.53
CA ASN A 169 -21.81 -0.34 15.60
C ASN A 169 -22.17 -1.73 16.18
N ASN A 170 -23.06 -1.75 17.18
CA ASN A 170 -23.50 -3.01 17.81
C ASN A 170 -24.35 -3.90 16.89
N LYS A 171 -24.79 -3.40 15.72
CA LYS A 171 -25.52 -4.21 14.72
C LYS A 171 -24.58 -5.08 13.89
N LEU A 172 -23.27 -4.74 13.83
CA LEU A 172 -22.29 -5.60 13.16
C LEU A 172 -22.13 -6.89 13.96
N SER A 173 -22.42 -8.03 13.31
CA SER A 173 -22.28 -9.34 13.94
C SER A 173 -20.85 -9.57 14.44
N ARG A 174 -20.73 -10.21 15.61
CA ARG A 174 -19.44 -10.61 16.20
C ARG A 174 -18.59 -11.42 15.21
N LYS A 175 -19.22 -12.22 14.35
CA LYS A 175 -18.54 -12.96 13.29
C LYS A 175 -17.68 -12.04 12.41
N TYR A 176 -18.25 -10.94 11.93
CA TYR A 176 -17.52 -9.99 11.08
C TYR A 176 -16.43 -9.24 11.84
N ILE A 177 -16.63 -8.97 13.13
CA ILE A 177 -15.58 -8.39 13.99
C ILE A 177 -14.39 -9.36 14.07
N TYR A 178 -14.63 -10.64 14.31
CA TYR A 178 -13.56 -11.64 14.33
C TYR A 178 -12.86 -11.79 12.97
N GLU A 179 -13.60 -11.74 11.87
CA GLU A 179 -13.01 -11.76 10.52
C GLU A 179 -12.12 -10.51 10.28
N ILE A 180 -12.53 -9.32 10.72
CA ILE A 180 -11.70 -8.10 10.64
C ILE A 180 -10.44 -8.22 11.51
N LEU A 181 -10.57 -8.73 12.73
CA LEU A 181 -9.43 -8.97 13.62
C LEU A 181 -8.46 -9.99 13.01
N LEU A 182 -8.98 -11.02 12.33
CA LEU A 182 -8.17 -12.00 11.62
C LEU A 182 -7.44 -11.38 10.43
N CYS A 183 -8.06 -10.45 9.70
CA CYS A 183 -7.38 -9.66 8.66
C CYS A 183 -6.23 -8.82 9.25
N ILE A 184 -6.44 -8.16 10.39
CA ILE A 184 -5.39 -7.40 11.10
C ILE A 184 -4.24 -8.32 11.51
N ALA A 185 -4.55 -9.46 12.14
CA ALA A 185 -3.56 -10.44 12.54
C ALA A 185 -2.77 -10.98 11.33
N SER A 186 -3.47 -11.26 10.22
CA SER A 186 -2.86 -11.73 8.98
C SER A 186 -1.90 -10.70 8.38
N ALA A 187 -2.29 -9.42 8.37
CA ALA A 187 -1.42 -8.34 7.92
C ALA A 187 -0.15 -8.22 8.78
N ILE A 188 -0.29 -8.30 10.12
CA ILE A 188 0.84 -8.28 11.06
C ILE A 188 1.77 -9.47 10.83
N LEU A 189 1.22 -10.67 10.62
CA LEU A 189 1.99 -11.88 10.31
C LEU A 189 2.76 -11.75 8.99
N VAL A 190 2.14 -11.18 7.96
CA VAL A 190 2.82 -10.87 6.68
C VAL A 190 3.98 -9.92 6.92
N GLY A 191 3.76 -8.83 7.66
CA GLY A 191 4.83 -7.91 8.06
C GLY A 191 5.96 -8.66 8.77
N TYR A 192 5.63 -9.48 9.77
CA TYR A 192 6.59 -10.22 10.58
C TYR A 192 7.40 -11.24 9.77
N SER A 193 6.75 -12.01 8.89
CA SER A 193 7.40 -13.00 8.03
C SER A 193 8.46 -12.40 7.10
N SER A 194 8.28 -11.14 6.69
CA SER A 194 9.23 -10.43 5.84
C SER A 194 10.55 -10.07 6.54
N GLY A 195 10.65 -10.21 7.86
CA GLY A 195 11.84 -9.86 8.63
C GLY A 195 12.18 -8.36 8.62
N LYS A 196 11.32 -7.51 8.05
CA LYS A 196 11.53 -6.07 7.95
C LYS A 196 11.33 -5.40 9.31
N ARG A 197 12.33 -4.62 9.71
CA ARG A 197 12.36 -3.92 11.01
C ARG A 197 11.35 -2.78 11.12
N THR A 198 11.03 -2.15 10.00
CA THR A 198 10.11 -1.00 9.96
C THR A 198 8.69 -1.35 10.41
N ILE A 199 8.28 -2.61 10.31
CA ILE A 199 6.94 -3.06 10.74
C ILE A 199 6.68 -2.75 12.21
N TYR A 200 7.73 -2.82 13.03
CA TYR A 200 7.64 -2.62 14.48
C TYR A 200 7.31 -1.16 14.80
N PHE A 201 7.80 -0.21 14.01
CA PHE A 201 7.50 1.20 14.22
C PHE A 201 6.20 1.62 13.53
N ILE A 202 5.97 1.16 12.30
CA ILE A 202 4.85 1.67 11.49
C ILE A 202 3.49 1.11 11.89
N ALA A 203 3.41 -0.13 12.38
CA ALA A 203 2.14 -0.69 12.84
C ALA A 203 1.56 0.11 14.03
N PRO A 204 2.32 0.39 15.11
CA PRO A 204 1.86 1.28 16.19
C PRO A 204 1.48 2.67 15.70
N VAL A 205 2.28 3.29 14.83
CA VAL A 205 1.97 4.61 14.25
C VAL A 205 0.64 4.58 13.49
N THR A 206 0.40 3.55 12.68
CA THR A 206 -0.86 3.38 11.93
C THR A 206 -2.05 3.22 12.87
N LEU A 207 -1.91 2.47 13.97
CA LEU A 207 -2.95 2.33 15.01
C LEU A 207 -3.27 3.67 15.67
N VAL A 208 -2.25 4.42 16.11
CA VAL A 208 -2.40 5.73 16.75
C VAL A 208 -3.07 6.73 15.81
N LEU A 209 -2.62 6.80 14.56
CA LEU A 209 -3.21 7.68 13.55
C LEU A 209 -4.67 7.32 13.24
N SER A 210 -5.00 6.03 13.18
CA SER A 210 -6.39 5.58 12.97
C SER A 210 -7.32 6.07 14.08
N VAL A 211 -6.88 5.95 15.34
CA VAL A 211 -7.61 6.45 16.51
C VAL A 211 -7.69 7.98 16.49
N PHE A 212 -6.60 8.67 16.17
CA PHE A 212 -6.53 10.13 16.11
C PHE A 212 -7.49 10.70 15.06
N PHE A 213 -7.43 10.22 13.81
CA PHE A 213 -8.34 10.70 12.76
C PHE A 213 -9.79 10.34 13.05
N THR A 214 -10.06 9.14 13.55
CA THR A 214 -11.43 8.78 13.96
C THR A 214 -11.93 9.71 15.06
N ARG A 215 -11.10 10.05 16.06
CA ARG A 215 -11.49 10.95 17.14
C ARG A 215 -11.84 12.36 16.65
N ILE A 216 -11.19 12.85 15.60
CA ILE A 216 -11.45 14.16 14.98
C ILE A 216 -12.82 14.18 14.32
N TYR A 217 -13.13 13.15 13.51
CA TYR A 217 -14.30 13.17 12.64
C TYR A 217 -15.54 12.48 13.22
N ILE A 218 -15.39 11.58 14.21
CA ILE A 218 -16.54 10.88 14.80
C ILE A 218 -17.52 11.86 15.46
N ARG A 219 -18.82 11.56 15.37
CA ARG A 219 -19.87 12.34 16.02
C ARG A 219 -19.77 12.25 17.54
N ARG A 220 -20.19 13.32 18.24
CA ARG A 220 -20.03 13.47 19.71
C ARG A 220 -20.74 12.38 20.51
N ASP A 221 -21.92 11.97 20.07
CA ASP A 221 -22.73 10.90 20.65
C ASP A 221 -22.01 9.54 20.69
N ARG A 222 -21.16 9.25 19.70
CA ARG A 222 -20.42 7.98 19.60
C ARG A 222 -19.05 7.99 20.30
N LEU A 223 -18.68 9.08 20.97
CA LEU A 223 -17.39 9.17 21.68
C LEU A 223 -17.25 8.13 22.81
N MET A 224 -18.34 7.78 23.49
CA MET A 224 -18.31 6.74 24.52
C MET A 224 -17.99 5.36 23.94
N GLU A 225 -18.57 5.03 22.78
CA GLU A 225 -18.29 3.77 22.08
C GLU A 225 -16.84 3.71 21.61
N LEU A 226 -16.34 4.82 21.03
CA LEU A 226 -14.94 4.94 20.65
C LEU A 226 -14.01 4.71 21.86
N ARG A 227 -14.29 5.32 23.01
CA ARG A 227 -13.49 5.13 24.23
C ARG A 227 -13.45 3.66 24.68
N LYS A 228 -14.58 2.95 24.60
CA LYS A 228 -14.63 1.50 24.91
C LYS A 228 -13.73 0.70 23.97
N LYS A 229 -13.81 0.96 22.66
CA LYS A 229 -12.97 0.28 21.66
C LYS A 229 -11.50 0.58 21.82
N VAL A 230 -11.15 1.86 22.04
CA VAL A 230 -9.77 2.27 22.31
C VAL A 230 -9.23 1.57 23.55
N ARG A 231 -10.04 1.41 24.61
CA ARG A 231 -9.66 0.64 25.80
C ARG A 231 -9.29 -0.81 25.44
N TYR A 232 -10.10 -1.49 24.62
CA TYR A 232 -9.79 -2.85 24.18
C TYR A 232 -8.53 -2.92 23.31
N ILE A 233 -8.33 -1.95 22.42
CA ILE A 233 -7.10 -1.84 21.59
C ILE A 233 -5.87 -1.65 22.47
N VAL A 234 -5.96 -0.80 23.50
CA VAL A 234 -4.86 -0.57 24.45
C VAL A 234 -4.56 -1.84 25.23
N ILE A 235 -5.58 -2.50 25.79
CA ILE A 235 -5.42 -3.79 26.50
C ILE A 235 -4.77 -4.83 25.59
N GLY A 236 -5.26 -4.99 24.36
CA GLY A 236 -4.70 -5.92 23.38
C GLY A 236 -3.24 -5.61 23.04
N THR A 237 -2.92 -4.33 22.85
CA THR A 237 -1.53 -3.88 22.61
C THR A 237 -0.61 -4.22 23.78
N VAL A 238 -1.06 -3.99 25.01
CA VAL A 238 -0.28 -4.31 26.23
C VAL A 238 -0.04 -5.81 26.35
N ILE A 239 -1.05 -6.64 26.06
CA ILE A 239 -0.91 -8.11 26.09
C ILE A 239 0.04 -8.59 24.99
N LEU A 240 0.00 -7.99 23.80
CA LEU A 240 0.86 -8.36 22.67
C LEU A 240 2.28 -7.76 22.75
N PHE A 241 2.52 -6.82 23.66
CA PHE A 241 3.80 -6.11 23.78
C PHE A 241 5.00 -7.05 24.01
N PRO A 242 4.93 -8.10 24.86
CA PRO A 242 6.04 -9.04 24.99
C PRO A 242 6.38 -9.78 23.68
N ILE A 243 5.35 -10.17 22.91
CA ILE A 243 5.52 -10.83 21.61
C ILE A 243 6.16 -9.87 20.61
N TYR A 244 5.75 -8.60 20.65
CA TYR A 244 6.35 -7.53 19.85
C TYR A 244 7.86 -7.37 20.16
N ILE A 245 8.25 -7.35 21.44
CA ILE A 245 9.65 -7.24 21.86
C ILE A 245 10.47 -8.46 21.41
N ILE A 246 9.97 -9.68 21.64
CA ILE A 246 10.61 -10.92 21.16
C ILE A 246 10.75 -10.89 19.63
N GLY A 247 9.71 -10.42 18.95
CA GLY A 247 9.74 -10.23 17.51
C GLY A 247 10.87 -9.31 17.09
N ALA A 248 10.95 -8.12 17.69
CA ALA A 248 11.97 -7.13 17.38
C ALA A 248 13.38 -7.68 17.62
N THR A 249 13.66 -8.30 18.78
CA THR A 249 14.99 -8.83 19.10
C THR A 249 15.39 -10.04 18.24
N SER A 250 14.42 -10.82 17.75
CA SER A 250 14.65 -11.96 16.84
C SER A 250 14.87 -11.58 15.38
N THR A 251 14.53 -10.36 14.98
CA THR A 251 14.86 -9.88 13.62
C THR A 251 16.30 -9.41 13.54
N GLN A 252 16.82 -9.22 12.33
CA GLN A 252 18.22 -8.83 12.08
C GLN A 252 18.62 -7.44 12.64
N PHE A 253 17.93 -6.87 13.63
CA PHE A 253 18.47 -5.74 14.37
C PHE A 253 19.87 -6.10 14.86
N LYS A 254 20.88 -5.37 14.36
CA LYS A 254 22.25 -5.39 14.88
C LYS A 254 22.30 -4.64 16.21
N LEU A 255 21.36 -4.95 17.11
CA LEU A 255 21.45 -4.54 18.52
C LEU A 255 22.65 -5.28 19.11
N ASN A 256 23.43 -4.56 19.92
CA ASN A 256 24.53 -5.14 20.68
C ASN A 256 24.01 -6.35 21.47
N ASP A 257 24.72 -7.47 21.47
CA ASP A 257 24.26 -8.69 22.12
C ASP A 257 24.01 -8.47 23.62
N ARG A 258 24.74 -7.55 24.26
CA ARG A 258 24.45 -7.09 25.63
C ARG A 258 23.04 -6.51 25.82
N ILE A 259 22.56 -5.69 24.88
CA ILE A 259 21.21 -5.07 24.91
C ILE A 259 20.14 -6.13 24.59
N LYS A 260 20.46 -7.12 23.76
CA LYS A 260 19.55 -8.25 23.50
C LYS A 260 19.37 -9.13 24.74
N THR A 261 20.42 -9.28 25.55
CA THR A 261 20.43 -10.12 26.75
C THR A 261 20.11 -9.39 28.06
N SER A 262 20.07 -8.05 28.07
CA SER A 262 19.94 -7.27 29.31
C SER A 262 18.58 -7.46 30.00
N GLY A 263 17.58 -7.95 29.29
CA GLY A 263 16.23 -8.20 29.81
C GLY A 263 15.42 -6.92 30.08
N ASP A 264 16.05 -5.75 30.05
CA ASP A 264 15.37 -4.46 30.19
C ASP A 264 14.70 -4.06 28.87
N ARG A 265 13.37 -4.04 28.90
CA ARG A 265 12.53 -3.71 27.75
C ARG A 265 12.69 -2.25 27.32
N MET A 266 13.02 -1.35 28.24
CA MET A 266 13.25 0.05 27.92
C MET A 266 14.59 0.25 27.21
N GLU A 267 15.63 -0.46 27.63
CA GLU A 267 16.93 -0.48 26.97
C GLU A 267 16.83 -1.06 25.54
N ILE A 268 16.07 -2.14 25.36
CA ILE A 268 15.78 -2.70 24.03
C ILE A 268 15.09 -1.67 23.13
N LEU A 269 14.07 -0.97 23.64
CA LEU A 269 13.37 0.07 22.88
C LEU A 269 14.29 1.26 22.55
N SER A 270 15.11 1.72 23.49
CA SER A 270 16.09 2.79 23.25
C SER A 270 17.07 2.38 22.16
N GLY A 271 17.65 1.17 22.28
CA GLY A 271 18.58 0.64 21.28
C GLY A 271 17.93 0.47 19.91
N MET A 272 16.64 0.12 19.83
CA MET A 272 15.91 0.04 18.57
C MET A 272 15.75 1.42 17.90
N ILE A 273 15.46 2.46 18.70
CA ILE A 273 15.33 3.85 18.23
C ILE A 273 16.70 4.37 17.78
N GLU A 274 17.74 4.17 18.59
CA GLU A 274 19.13 4.52 18.27
C GLU A 274 19.59 3.83 16.98
N TYR A 275 19.30 2.54 16.82
CA TYR A 275 19.59 1.82 15.58
C TYR A 275 18.86 2.44 14.39
N ALA A 276 17.57 2.78 14.53
CA ALA A 276 16.81 3.40 13.46
C ALA A 276 17.39 4.78 13.07
N MET A 277 17.77 5.61 14.06
CA MET A 277 18.43 6.89 13.83
C MET A 277 19.82 6.72 13.19
N PHE A 278 20.61 5.75 13.65
CA PHE A 278 21.91 5.45 13.07
C PHE A 278 21.77 5.02 11.61
N TYR A 279 20.87 4.06 11.33
CA TYR A 279 20.65 3.55 9.97
C TYR A 279 20.20 4.68 9.03
N GLU A 280 19.33 5.56 9.50
CA GLU A 280 18.84 6.70 8.72
C GLU A 280 19.94 7.72 8.40
N ASN A 281 20.91 7.88 9.30
CA ASN A 281 22.05 8.80 9.14
C ASN A 281 23.31 8.13 8.59
N SER A 282 23.30 6.82 8.36
CA SER A 282 24.50 6.08 7.98
C SER A 282 24.84 6.23 6.50
N GLU A 283 26.14 6.44 6.24
CA GLU A 283 26.72 6.57 4.91
C GLU A 283 27.70 5.41 4.65
N HIS A 284 27.74 4.92 3.42
CA HIS A 284 28.71 3.95 2.95
C HIS A 284 29.42 4.53 1.72
N ASN A 285 30.74 4.71 1.80
CA ASN A 285 31.56 5.35 0.75
C ASN A 285 31.01 6.71 0.26
N GLY A 286 30.65 7.60 1.20
CA GLY A 286 30.09 8.93 0.90
C GLY A 286 28.66 8.93 0.34
N SER A 287 28.04 7.75 0.24
CA SER A 287 26.68 7.56 -0.25
C SER A 287 25.73 7.21 0.89
N SER A 288 24.56 7.82 0.91
CA SER A 288 23.57 7.55 1.96
C SER A 288 23.02 6.13 1.83
N THR A 289 22.96 5.42 2.96
CA THR A 289 22.27 4.11 3.06
C THR A 289 20.88 4.25 3.71
N GLY A 290 20.63 5.39 4.36
CA GLY A 290 19.34 5.82 4.88
C GLY A 290 18.37 6.27 3.78
N ARG A 291 17.08 6.08 4.03
CA ARG A 291 16.02 6.24 3.02
C ARG A 291 15.66 7.70 2.79
N SER A 292 15.53 8.48 3.86
CA SER A 292 15.31 9.93 3.82
C SER A 292 16.60 10.68 3.47
N GLY A 293 17.77 10.18 3.89
CA GLY A 293 19.06 10.67 3.43
C GLY A 293 19.21 10.58 1.90
N THR A 294 18.78 9.46 1.32
CA THR A 294 18.68 9.29 -0.14
C THR A 294 17.68 10.27 -0.77
N THR A 295 16.48 10.44 -0.20
CA THR A 295 15.50 11.43 -0.70
C THR A 295 16.09 12.84 -0.73
N LYS A 296 16.76 13.24 0.35
CA LYS A 296 17.38 14.56 0.50
C LYS A 296 18.45 14.81 -0.56
N ASN A 297 19.29 13.81 -0.83
CA ASN A 297 20.34 13.90 -1.85
C ASN A 297 19.77 14.00 -3.26
N ILE A 298 18.70 13.25 -3.56
CA ILE A 298 18.01 13.32 -4.86
C ILE A 298 17.36 14.69 -5.07
N VAL A 299 16.64 15.21 -4.07
CA VAL A 299 16.00 16.54 -4.15
C VAL A 299 17.07 17.62 -4.29
N LYS A 300 18.15 17.57 -3.51
CA LYS A 300 19.26 18.51 -3.61
C LYS A 300 19.90 18.47 -5.01
N SER A 301 20.12 17.26 -5.54
CA SER A 301 20.68 17.09 -6.89
C SER A 301 19.74 17.65 -7.96
N ALA A 302 18.43 17.45 -7.83
CA ALA A 302 17.44 17.97 -8.76
C ALA A 302 17.32 19.49 -8.71
N LEU A 303 17.41 20.09 -7.53
CA LEU A 303 17.38 21.55 -7.41
C LEU A 303 18.65 22.23 -7.94
N ASN A 304 19.78 21.51 -7.96
CA ASN A 304 21.06 22.05 -8.40
C ASN A 304 21.33 21.86 -9.92
N ASP A 305 20.55 21.02 -10.60
CA ASP A 305 20.73 20.71 -12.02
C ASP A 305 19.39 20.87 -12.76
N ALA A 306 19.28 21.92 -13.59
CA ALA A 306 18.06 22.22 -14.33
C ALA A 306 17.63 21.07 -15.25
N LYS A 307 18.58 20.40 -15.92
CA LYS A 307 18.24 19.27 -16.80
C LYS A 307 17.60 18.16 -15.96
N TYR A 308 18.23 17.83 -14.85
CA TYR A 308 17.73 16.80 -13.95
C TYR A 308 16.38 17.18 -13.28
N PHE A 309 16.17 18.46 -12.97
CA PHE A 309 14.89 18.99 -12.48
C PHE A 309 13.74 18.73 -13.45
N PHE A 310 13.93 19.09 -14.72
CA PHE A 310 12.87 19.08 -15.73
C PHE A 310 12.63 17.69 -16.34
N VAL A 311 13.70 17.01 -16.77
CA VAL A 311 13.59 15.78 -17.58
C VAL A 311 14.13 14.54 -16.87
N GLY A 312 14.79 14.72 -15.72
CA GLY A 312 15.39 13.60 -14.98
C GLY A 312 16.59 13.00 -15.69
N SER A 313 16.92 11.77 -15.31
CA SER A 313 18.05 10.99 -15.82
C SER A 313 17.65 9.94 -16.87
N GLY A 314 16.36 9.86 -17.21
CA GLY A 314 15.79 8.87 -18.12
C GLY A 314 15.25 7.63 -17.42
N PHE A 315 14.07 7.17 -17.87
CA PHE A 315 13.34 6.05 -17.27
C PHE A 315 14.22 4.80 -17.16
N GLY A 316 14.33 4.24 -15.95
CA GLY A 316 15.12 3.04 -15.68
C GLY A 316 16.60 3.26 -15.34
N SER A 317 17.09 4.50 -15.39
CA SER A 317 18.49 4.87 -15.08
C SER A 317 18.93 4.44 -13.69
N TYR A 318 18.06 4.50 -12.68
CA TYR A 318 18.37 4.10 -11.31
C TYR A 318 18.40 2.58 -11.07
N LYS A 319 18.30 1.77 -12.12
CA LYS A 319 18.65 0.34 -12.10
C LYS A 319 20.10 0.10 -12.53
N ASP A 320 20.78 1.13 -13.04
CA ASP A 320 22.18 1.10 -13.46
C ASP A 320 23.10 1.49 -12.30
N GLU A 321 24.10 0.66 -12.02
CA GLU A 321 25.04 0.87 -10.90
C GLU A 321 25.87 2.14 -11.09
N GLU A 322 26.22 2.52 -12.33
CA GLU A 322 27.01 3.71 -12.62
C GLU A 322 26.25 5.00 -12.27
N ALA A 323 24.97 5.09 -12.66
CA ALA A 323 24.10 6.22 -12.33
C ALA A 323 23.84 6.35 -10.81
N THR A 324 23.82 5.22 -10.09
CA THR A 324 23.67 5.23 -8.63
C THR A 324 24.95 5.67 -7.90
N LYS A 325 26.13 5.28 -8.42
CA LYS A 325 27.45 5.69 -7.91
C LYS A 325 27.73 7.17 -8.15
N GLU A 326 27.45 7.71 -9.34
CA GLU A 326 27.63 9.14 -9.65
C GLU A 326 26.82 10.07 -8.73
N ARG A 327 25.73 9.55 -8.14
CA ARG A 327 24.76 10.33 -7.36
C ARG A 327 24.76 9.99 -5.87
N ASN A 328 25.75 9.21 -5.41
CA ASN A 328 25.93 8.84 -4.02
C ASN A 328 24.70 8.14 -3.39
N VAL A 329 24.10 7.20 -4.13
CA VAL A 329 22.92 6.41 -3.70
C VAL A 329 23.24 4.93 -3.81
N ILE A 330 23.14 4.15 -2.72
CA ILE A 330 23.55 2.73 -2.75
C ILE A 330 22.40 1.73 -2.71
N TYR A 331 21.33 1.92 -1.92
CA TYR A 331 20.35 0.82 -1.77
C TYR A 331 18.89 1.21 -1.43
N GLY A 332 18.47 2.46 -1.58
CA GLY A 332 17.12 2.82 -1.18
C GLY A 332 16.68 4.18 -1.65
N ILE A 333 16.34 4.30 -2.93
CA ILE A 333 15.52 5.44 -3.35
C ILE A 333 14.15 5.28 -2.69
N VAL A 334 13.94 6.09 -1.68
CA VAL A 334 12.67 6.25 -0.97
C VAL A 334 12.25 7.69 -1.17
N GLY A 335 10.96 7.92 -1.36
CA GLY A 335 10.53 9.18 -1.95
C GLY A 335 10.74 9.15 -3.44
N PHE A 336 9.63 9.15 -4.18
CA PHE A 336 9.57 9.25 -5.63
C PHE A 336 10.09 8.00 -6.31
N THR A 337 9.14 7.07 -6.56
CA THR A 337 9.16 6.04 -7.61
C THR A 337 10.47 6.10 -8.40
N ARG A 338 11.42 5.20 -8.09
CA ARG A 338 12.71 5.05 -8.80
C ARG A 338 12.55 5.25 -10.32
N ASP A 339 11.43 4.75 -10.84
CA ASP A 339 11.07 4.83 -12.25
C ASP A 339 10.35 6.14 -12.67
N VAL A 340 9.69 6.89 -11.77
CA VAL A 340 9.01 8.18 -12.08
C VAL A 340 9.95 9.38 -11.92
N PHE A 341 10.84 9.40 -10.91
CA PHE A 341 11.84 10.50 -10.79
C PHE A 341 12.83 10.50 -11.95
N SER A 342 13.04 9.33 -12.54
CA SER A 342 13.74 9.18 -13.81
C SER A 342 13.18 10.09 -14.93
N GLY A 343 11.90 10.48 -14.86
CA GLY A 343 11.26 11.44 -15.77
C GLY A 343 11.27 12.90 -15.29
N GLY A 344 12.01 13.22 -14.22
CA GLY A 344 12.13 14.56 -13.66
C GLY A 344 11.23 14.83 -12.45
N MET A 345 11.58 15.89 -11.70
CA MET A 345 10.87 16.28 -10.48
C MET A 345 9.44 16.75 -10.77
N ILE A 346 9.22 17.44 -11.90
CA ILE A 346 7.89 17.89 -12.31
C ILE A 346 6.96 16.70 -12.55
N PHE A 347 7.40 15.71 -13.33
CA PHE A 347 6.61 14.52 -13.60
C PHE A 347 6.29 13.76 -12.30
N ALA A 348 7.27 13.62 -11.40
CA ALA A 348 7.06 13.01 -10.10
C ALA A 348 6.01 13.73 -9.24
N VAL A 349 6.09 15.06 -9.14
CA VAL A 349 5.09 15.86 -8.40
C VAL A 349 3.70 15.72 -9.02
N LEU A 350 3.59 15.83 -10.35
CA LEU A 350 2.32 15.71 -11.05
C LEU A 350 1.67 14.34 -10.86
N MET A 351 2.46 13.26 -10.94
CA MET A 351 1.99 11.90 -10.68
C MET A 351 1.47 11.72 -9.25
N SER A 352 2.18 12.26 -8.26
CA SER A 352 1.76 12.19 -6.86
C SER A 352 0.50 13.02 -6.59
N LEU A 353 0.41 14.22 -7.16
CA LEU A 353 -0.80 15.05 -7.08
C LEU A 353 -2.01 14.38 -7.74
N TRP A 354 -1.81 13.69 -8.87
CA TRP A 354 -2.87 12.93 -9.51
C TRP A 354 -3.38 11.80 -8.63
N LEU A 355 -2.49 11.01 -8.01
CA LEU A 355 -2.89 9.94 -7.08
C LEU A 355 -3.59 10.47 -5.83
N ILE A 356 -3.08 11.55 -5.23
CA ILE A 356 -3.74 12.24 -4.12
C ILE A 356 -5.14 12.67 -4.53
N LYS A 357 -5.28 13.20 -5.76
CA LYS A 357 -6.58 13.61 -6.28
C LYS A 357 -7.54 12.43 -6.44
N VAL A 358 -7.07 11.25 -6.86
CA VAL A 358 -7.88 10.02 -6.97
C VAL A 358 -8.32 9.53 -5.58
N ILE A 359 -7.42 9.51 -4.59
CA ILE A 359 -7.71 9.08 -3.22
C ILE A 359 -8.71 10.02 -2.54
N LEU A 360 -8.56 11.34 -2.74
CA LEU A 360 -9.42 12.37 -2.16
C LEU A 360 -10.60 12.76 -3.06
N TYR A 361 -10.79 12.08 -4.19
CA TYR A 361 -11.88 12.37 -5.12
C TYR A 361 -13.22 12.09 -4.47
N HIS A 362 -14.13 13.07 -4.48
CA HIS A 362 -15.49 12.89 -3.98
C HIS A 362 -16.47 13.57 -4.95
N ASP A 363 -17.58 12.89 -5.23
CA ASP A 363 -18.75 13.54 -5.80
C ASP A 363 -19.47 14.33 -4.70
N LYS A 364 -19.93 15.55 -5.04
CA LYS A 364 -20.31 16.66 -4.15
C LYS A 364 -21.46 16.42 -3.14
N THR A 365 -21.87 15.19 -2.85
CA THR A 365 -23.01 14.91 -1.97
C THR A 365 -22.59 13.98 -0.84
N GLU A 366 -22.58 14.55 0.36
CA GLU A 366 -22.36 13.95 1.69
C GLU A 366 -20.95 13.42 2.01
N GLN A 367 -20.23 14.19 2.82
CA GLN A 367 -19.00 13.76 3.48
C GLN A 367 -19.33 13.02 4.77
N ASP A 368 -19.54 11.71 4.66
CA ASP A 368 -19.67 10.84 5.82
C ASP A 368 -18.33 10.76 6.60
N PRO A 369 -18.33 10.93 7.94
CA PRO A 369 -17.12 10.87 8.76
C PRO A 369 -16.27 9.60 8.62
N PHE A 370 -16.91 8.44 8.44
CA PHE A 370 -16.20 7.19 8.19
C PHE A 370 -15.45 7.25 6.86
N SER A 371 -16.12 7.72 5.80
CA SER A 371 -15.52 7.87 4.48
C SER A 371 -14.37 8.87 4.47
N ILE A 372 -14.49 10.01 5.17
CA ILE A 372 -13.41 10.99 5.34
C ILE A 372 -12.20 10.36 6.03
N THR A 373 -12.43 9.68 7.16
CA THR A 373 -11.35 9.04 7.93
C THR A 373 -10.65 7.96 7.10
N LEU A 374 -11.41 7.13 6.38
CA LEU A 374 -10.86 6.08 5.53
C LEU A 374 -9.97 6.67 4.43
N ARG A 375 -10.38 7.77 3.80
CA ARG A 375 -9.57 8.47 2.80
C ARG A 375 -8.26 9.00 3.36
N TYR A 376 -8.29 9.62 4.54
CA TYR A 376 -7.06 10.10 5.18
C TYR A 376 -6.13 8.96 5.59
N MET A 377 -6.67 7.83 6.03
CA MET A 377 -5.86 6.65 6.34
C MET A 377 -5.27 5.99 5.08
N ILE A 378 -6.02 5.92 3.98
CA ILE A 378 -5.48 5.48 2.68
C ILE A 378 -4.42 6.48 2.18
N LEU A 379 -4.66 7.78 2.31
CA LEU A 379 -3.69 8.82 1.97
C LEU A 379 -2.42 8.69 2.82
N PHE A 380 -2.54 8.43 4.12
CA PHE A 380 -1.39 8.15 4.98
C PHE A 380 -0.60 6.94 4.47
N SER A 381 -1.28 5.83 4.14
CA SER A 381 -0.63 4.64 3.56
C SER A 381 0.12 4.98 2.26
N PHE A 382 -0.49 5.78 1.38
CA PHE A 382 0.16 6.28 0.16
C PHE A 382 1.37 7.15 0.49
N LEU A 383 1.21 8.21 1.29
CA LEU A 383 2.27 9.16 1.62
C LEU A 383 3.43 8.48 2.34
N PHE A 384 3.16 7.65 3.36
CA PHE A 384 4.19 6.89 4.06
C PHE A 384 4.94 5.98 3.10
N THR A 385 4.22 5.23 2.27
CA THR A 385 4.90 4.36 1.31
C THR A 385 5.73 5.19 0.34
N HIS A 386 5.08 6.14 -0.33
CA HIS A 386 5.64 6.91 -1.42
C HIS A 386 6.82 7.78 -0.99
N PHE A 387 6.80 8.35 0.23
CA PHE A 387 7.82 9.28 0.73
C PHE A 387 8.77 8.71 1.77
N ALA A 388 8.35 7.72 2.56
CA ALA A 388 9.12 7.26 3.72
C ALA A 388 9.54 5.78 3.66
N TYR A 389 9.02 4.98 2.71
CA TYR A 389 9.31 3.55 2.70
C TYR A 389 9.68 2.91 1.36
N SER A 390 8.90 3.07 0.29
CA SER A 390 9.20 2.47 -1.00
C SER A 390 8.67 3.27 -2.18
N ALA A 391 9.48 3.29 -3.23
CA ALA A 391 9.13 3.70 -4.58
C ALA A 391 7.97 2.91 -5.21
N ASP A 392 7.55 1.77 -4.64
CA ASP A 392 6.74 0.77 -5.36
C ASP A 392 5.21 1.00 -5.33
N TYR A 393 4.68 1.96 -4.57
CA TYR A 393 3.21 2.08 -4.38
C TYR A 393 2.43 2.26 -5.70
N VAL A 394 3.03 2.99 -6.63
CA VAL A 394 2.42 3.39 -7.91
C VAL A 394 2.66 2.32 -8.99
N THR A 395 3.66 1.46 -8.79
CA THR A 395 4.13 0.46 -9.75
C THR A 395 3.81 -0.98 -9.31
N HIS A 396 3.14 -1.19 -8.17
CA HIS A 396 2.69 -2.50 -7.72
C HIS A 396 1.16 -2.68 -7.82
N LEU A 397 0.73 -3.65 -8.64
CA LEU A 397 -0.67 -4.09 -8.76
C LEU A 397 -1.27 -4.60 -7.43
N LYS A 398 -0.42 -5.01 -6.48
CA LYS A 398 -0.81 -5.64 -5.21
C LYS A 398 -1.62 -4.71 -4.32
N LEU A 399 -1.16 -3.48 -4.12
CA LEU A 399 -1.85 -2.47 -3.33
C LEU A 399 -2.98 -1.80 -4.09
N THR A 400 -2.75 -1.53 -5.37
CA THR A 400 -3.74 -0.88 -6.23
C THR A 400 -4.97 -1.76 -6.46
N SER A 401 -4.83 -3.09 -6.43
CA SER A 401 -5.96 -4.02 -6.50
C SER A 401 -6.93 -3.92 -5.31
N LEU A 402 -6.42 -3.69 -4.09
CA LEU A 402 -7.25 -3.40 -2.91
C LEU A 402 -8.00 -2.08 -3.09
N LEU A 403 -7.30 -1.06 -3.58
CA LEU A 403 -7.88 0.27 -3.83
C LEU A 403 -8.96 0.24 -4.91
N ILE A 404 -8.83 -0.61 -5.93
CA ILE A 404 -9.85 -0.77 -6.98
C ILE A 404 -11.18 -1.30 -6.43
N VAL A 405 -11.17 -2.03 -5.30
CA VAL A 405 -12.42 -2.50 -4.66
C VAL A 405 -13.02 -1.42 -3.75
N ILE A 406 -12.18 -0.68 -3.05
CA ILE A 406 -12.59 0.26 -1.99
C ILE A 406 -12.89 1.65 -2.52
N LEU A 407 -12.00 2.20 -3.35
CA LEU A 407 -12.10 3.57 -3.84
C LEU A 407 -13.38 3.82 -4.65
N PRO A 408 -13.83 2.93 -5.56
CA PRO A 408 -15.14 3.06 -6.18
C PRO A 408 -16.23 3.31 -5.15
N ILE A 409 -16.42 2.42 -4.17
CA ILE A 409 -17.50 2.59 -3.19
C ILE A 409 -17.50 3.95 -2.52
N ILE A 410 -16.34 4.45 -2.09
CA ILE A 410 -16.31 5.74 -1.41
C ILE A 410 -16.41 6.94 -2.37
N ASN A 411 -16.03 6.79 -3.65
CA ASN A 411 -15.88 7.87 -4.62
C ASN A 411 -17.09 8.12 -5.51
N THR A 412 -18.01 7.17 -5.67
CA THR A 412 -19.10 7.24 -6.67
C THR A 412 -20.48 7.13 -6.05
N LYS A 413 -21.49 7.67 -6.75
CA LYS A 413 -22.93 7.55 -6.40
C LYS A 413 -23.53 6.22 -6.85
N GLU A 414 -22.94 5.56 -7.83
CA GLU A 414 -23.35 4.26 -8.35
C GLU A 414 -23.37 3.15 -7.28
N TYR A 415 -22.73 3.42 -6.13
CA TYR A 415 -22.68 2.55 -4.95
C TYR A 415 -23.46 3.09 -3.75
N GLU A 416 -24.27 4.14 -3.90
CA GLU A 416 -25.01 4.77 -2.77
C GLU A 416 -25.83 3.74 -1.98
N HIS A 417 -26.54 2.85 -2.67
CA HIS A 417 -27.32 1.76 -2.06
C HIS A 417 -26.45 0.78 -1.25
N ILE A 418 -25.22 0.51 -1.70
CA ILE A 418 -24.26 -0.32 -0.96
C ILE A 418 -23.73 0.46 0.24
N LYS A 419 -23.42 1.76 0.08
CA LYS A 419 -22.95 2.58 1.18
C LYS A 419 -24.02 2.66 2.27
N GLU A 420 -25.27 2.93 1.93
CA GLU A 420 -26.40 2.95 2.87
C GLU A 420 -26.52 1.63 3.64
N HIS A 421 -26.43 0.51 2.93
CA HIS A 421 -26.45 -0.81 3.55
C HIS A 421 -25.25 -1.03 4.50
N LEU A 422 -24.03 -0.72 4.06
CA LEU A 422 -22.82 -0.88 4.89
C LEU A 422 -22.84 0.07 6.10
N TRP A 423 -23.29 1.31 5.89
CA TRP A 423 -23.43 2.31 6.93
C TRP A 423 -24.45 1.91 7.99
N ALA A 424 -25.47 1.09 7.69
CA ALA A 424 -26.35 0.56 8.74
C ALA A 424 -25.60 -0.26 9.82
N TYR A 425 -24.43 -0.80 9.49
CA TYR A 425 -23.57 -1.57 10.40
C TYR A 425 -22.31 -0.82 10.85
N ILE A 426 -22.00 0.31 10.20
CA ILE A 426 -20.79 1.11 10.44
C ILE A 426 -21.12 2.45 11.11
N LYS A 427 -22.21 3.14 10.74
CA LYS A 427 -22.71 4.34 11.43
C LYS A 427 -23.49 3.96 12.67
#